data_AF-A0A850WZL2-F1
#
_entry.id   AF-A0A850WZL2-F1
#
_cell.length_a   1.000
_cell.length_b   1.000
_cell.length_c   1.000
_cell.angle_alpha   90.00
_cell.angle_beta   90.00
_cell.angle_gamma   90.00
#
_symmetry.space_group_name_H-M   'P 1'
#
loop_
_entity.id
_entity.type
_entity.pdbx_description
1 polymer ?
#
loop_
_entity_poly.entity_id
_entity_poly.type
_entity_poly.pdbx_seq_one_letter_code
_entity_poly.pdbx_strand_id
1 'polypeptide(L)'
;ALNQVVLWDKVILRGDNPRLYLRDMKSKYLFFDDGNGLKGNKNITFTLSWNVVPNAGILSLVTGSGHVSVPFPDTYEITKRY
;
A
#
# COMPACT_ATOMS: atom_id res chain seq x y z
N ALA A 1 1.88 -7.24 -19.26
CA ALA A 1 2.31 -6.09 -18.45
C ALA A 1 1.65 -6.19 -17.07
N LEU A 2 2.33 -5.78 -16.01
CA LEU A 2 1.77 -5.78 -14.65
C LEU A 2 1.16 -4.39 -14.37
N ASN A 3 -0.12 -4.33 -14.00
CA ASN A 3 -0.78 -3.09 -13.61
C ASN A 3 -0.56 -2.86 -12.11
N GLN A 4 0.02 -1.72 -11.73
CA GLN A 4 0.31 -1.36 -10.34
C GLN A 4 -0.12 0.08 -10.04
N VAL A 5 -0.65 0.31 -8.84
CA VAL A 5 -1.03 1.62 -8.33
C VAL A 5 -0.58 1.76 -6.88
N VAL A 6 -0.17 2.96 -6.49
CA VAL A 6 0.28 3.28 -5.12
C VAL A 6 -0.82 4.06 -4.41
N LEU A 7 -1.27 3.58 -3.25
CA LEU A 7 -2.34 4.24 -2.46
C LEU A 7 -1.78 5.22 -1.42
N TRP A 8 -0.56 4.96 -0.93
CA TRP A 8 0.13 5.81 0.03
C TRP A 8 1.64 5.54 -0.01
N ASP A 9 2.41 6.52 0.46
CA ASP A 9 3.85 6.45 0.65
C ASP A 9 4.21 7.06 2.02
N LYS A 10 5.35 6.65 2.59
CA LYS A 10 5.92 7.27 3.78
C LYS A 10 7.43 7.09 3.78
N VAL A 11 8.14 8.16 4.14
CA VAL A 11 9.57 8.11 4.48
C VAL A 11 9.69 8.07 6.00
N ILE A 12 10.46 7.11 6.52
CA ILE A 12 10.80 7.01 7.95
C ILE A 12 12.26 7.41 8.08
N LEU A 13 12.55 8.44 8.87
CA LEU A 13 13.92 8.91 9.08
C LEU A 13 14.62 8.08 10.17
N ARG A 14 15.95 8.11 10.17
CA ARG A 14 16.73 7.49 11.24
C ARG A 14 16.36 8.14 12.58
N GLY A 15 15.98 7.31 13.55
CA GLY A 15 15.56 7.76 14.88
C GLY A 15 14.03 7.82 15.06
N ASP A 16 13.27 7.78 13.96
CA ASP A 16 11.81 7.65 14.02
C ASP A 16 11.41 6.23 14.46
N ASN A 17 10.18 6.10 14.96
CA ASN A 17 9.61 4.80 15.28
C ASN A 17 9.41 3.96 13.99
N PRO A 18 10.08 2.80 13.84
CA PRO A 18 9.94 1.97 12.64
C PRO A 18 8.61 1.19 12.62
N ARG A 19 7.83 1.20 13.70
CA ARG A 19 6.51 0.55 13.73
C ARG A 19 5.49 1.38 12.97
N LEU A 20 4.93 0.78 11.92
CA LEU A 20 3.84 1.35 11.14
C LEU A 20 2.49 1.02 11.77
N TYR A 21 1.69 2.05 12.04
CA TYR A 21 0.28 1.92 12.44
C TYR A 21 -0.57 2.35 11.25
N LEU A 22 -1.07 1.37 10.48
CA LEU A 22 -1.79 1.62 9.22
C LEU A 22 -3.32 1.49 9.35
N ARG A 23 -3.82 1.28 10.57
CA ARG A 23 -5.27 1.23 10.83
C ARG A 23 -5.87 2.63 10.61
N ASP A 24 -6.97 2.69 9.86
CA ASP A 24 -7.71 3.93 9.57
C ASP A 24 -6.90 5.02 8.85
N MET A 25 -5.83 4.62 8.16
CA MET A 25 -5.05 5.52 7.30
C MET A 25 -5.92 6.08 6.17
N LYS A 26 -5.93 7.40 6.05
CA LYS A 26 -6.52 8.05 4.87
C LYS A 26 -5.63 7.78 3.66
N SER A 27 -6.23 7.35 2.56
CA SER A 27 -5.52 7.20 1.29
C SER A 27 -4.98 8.56 0.84
N LYS A 28 -3.68 8.62 0.50
CA LYS A 28 -3.06 9.84 -0.04
C LYS A 28 -3.44 10.02 -1.51
N TYR A 29 -3.52 8.90 -2.23
CA TYR A 29 -3.97 8.86 -3.62
C TYR A 29 -5.27 8.07 -3.66
N LEU A 30 -6.33 8.73 -4.12
CA LEU A 30 -7.62 8.08 -4.32
C LEU A 30 -7.55 7.17 -5.53
N PHE A 31 -8.15 6.00 -5.39
CA PHE A 31 -8.27 5.00 -6.43
C PHE A 31 -9.72 4.56 -6.48
N PHE A 32 -10.30 4.57 -7.68
CA PHE A 32 -11.71 4.30 -7.91
C PHE A 32 -11.85 3.05 -8.76
N ASP A 33 -12.74 2.14 -8.35
CA ASP A 33 -13.22 1.07 -9.23
C ASP A 33 -14.30 1.62 -10.14
N ASP A 34 -14.22 1.31 -11.44
CA ASP A 34 -15.31 1.55 -12.38
C ASP A 34 -16.42 0.49 -12.27
N GLY A 35 -16.18 -0.55 -11.46
CA GLY A 35 -17.11 -1.61 -11.11
C GLY A 35 -16.93 -2.89 -11.92
N ASN A 36 -15.99 -2.91 -12.88
CA ASN A 36 -15.76 -4.06 -13.76
C ASN A 36 -14.42 -4.77 -13.51
N GLY A 37 -13.49 -4.16 -12.75
CA GLY A 37 -12.12 -4.66 -12.64
C GLY A 37 -11.70 -5.16 -11.26
N LEU A 38 -12.21 -4.56 -10.17
CA LEU A 38 -11.62 -4.72 -8.84
C LEU A 38 -12.54 -5.40 -7.85
N LYS A 39 -13.84 -5.08 -7.87
CA LYS A 39 -14.84 -5.71 -7.00
C LYS A 39 -14.85 -7.24 -7.15
N GLY A 40 -14.69 -7.97 -6.04
CA GLY A 40 -14.68 -9.44 -6.02
C GLY A 40 -13.52 -10.11 -6.78
N ASN A 41 -12.53 -9.33 -7.24
CA ASN A 41 -11.41 -9.87 -7.99
C ASN A 41 -10.35 -10.45 -7.04
N LYS A 42 -10.28 -11.78 -7.00
CA LYS A 42 -9.33 -12.54 -6.17
C LYS A 42 -7.88 -12.49 -6.68
N ASN A 43 -7.67 -12.00 -7.91
CA ASN A 43 -6.36 -11.92 -8.54
C ASN A 43 -5.68 -10.55 -8.35
N ILE A 44 -6.12 -9.80 -7.34
CA ILE A 44 -5.53 -8.51 -6.97
C ILE A 44 -4.91 -8.65 -5.59
N THR A 45 -3.70 -8.12 -5.43
CA THR A 45 -2.94 -8.18 -4.19
C THR A 45 -2.57 -6.78 -3.73
N PHE A 46 -2.81 -6.50 -2.45
CA PHE A 46 -2.34 -5.27 -1.82
C PHE A 46 -0.95 -5.47 -1.20
N THR A 47 0.10 -5.02 -1.87
CA THR A 47 1.49 -5.23 -1.41
C THR A 47 2.04 -4.01 -0.68
N LEU A 48 2.73 -4.24 0.44
CA LEU A 48 3.62 -3.26 1.08
C LEU A 48 5.06 -3.52 0.63
N SER A 49 5.73 -2.51 0.10
CA SER A 49 7.15 -2.59 -0.29
C SER A 49 7.91 -1.40 0.30
N TRP A 50 9.15 -1.64 0.71
CA TRP A 50 10.01 -0.60 1.25
C TRP A 50 11.47 -0.82 0.85
N ASN A 51 12.22 0.26 0.80
CA ASN A 51 13.66 0.27 0.59
C ASN A 51 14.34 0.87 1.81
N VAL A 52 15.53 0.36 2.16
CA VAL A 52 16.37 0.93 3.21
C VAL A 52 17.54 1.67 2.56
N VAL A 53 17.59 2.99 2.75
CA VAL A 53 18.63 3.84 2.19
C VAL A 53 19.54 4.36 3.32
N PRO A 54 20.88 4.15 3.23
CA PRO A 54 21.79 4.69 4.22
C PRO A 54 21.95 6.21 4.06
N ASN A 55 22.15 6.93 5.17
CA ASN A 55 22.35 8.39 5.16
C ASN A 55 23.65 8.81 4.45
N ALA A 56 24.66 7.93 4.43
CA ALA A 56 25.94 8.14 3.77
C ALA A 56 26.55 6.78 3.37
N GLY A 57 27.41 6.78 2.35
CA GLY A 57 28.11 5.60 1.85
C GLY A 57 27.43 4.97 0.63
N ILE A 58 27.64 3.67 0.43
CA ILE A 58 27.17 2.93 -0.74
C ILE A 58 25.64 2.78 -0.70
N LEU A 59 24.96 3.15 -1.78
CA LEU A 59 23.51 3.03 -1.93
C LEU A 59 23.14 1.57 -2.26
N SER A 60 23.00 0.75 -1.22
CA SER A 60 22.48 -0.60 -1.34
C SER A 60 20.97 -0.57 -1.58
N LEU A 61 20.51 -0.95 -2.77
CA LEU A 61 19.08 -1.13 -3.07
C LEU A 61 18.56 -2.43 -2.43
N VAL A 62 18.45 -2.44 -1.10
CA VAL A 62 17.89 -3.58 -0.37
C VAL A 62 16.38 -3.39 -0.27
N THR A 63 15.64 -4.18 -1.04
CA THR A 63 14.18 -4.28 -0.90
C THR A 63 13.84 -5.08 0.35
N GLY A 64 12.91 -4.55 1.15
CA GLY A 64 12.36 -5.26 2.30
C GLY A 64 11.75 -6.61 1.93
N SER A 65 11.95 -7.61 2.79
CA SER A 65 11.31 -8.92 2.66
C SER A 65 9.93 -8.90 3.34
N GLY A 66 8.89 -9.20 2.57
CA GLY A 66 7.53 -9.35 3.08
C GLY A 66 6.48 -8.84 2.09
N HIS A 67 5.44 -9.62 1.87
CA HIS A 67 4.22 -9.19 1.20
C HIS A 67 3.04 -9.81 1.93
N VAL A 68 1.93 -9.08 1.95
CA VAL A 68 0.63 -9.60 2.35
C VAL A 68 -0.24 -9.49 1.11
N SER A 69 -1.09 -10.48 0.86
CA SER A 69 -2.04 -10.44 -0.25
C SER A 69 -3.43 -10.51 0.36
N VAL A 70 -4.21 -9.46 0.12
CA VAL A 70 -5.61 -9.38 0.56
C VAL A 70 -6.48 -9.26 -0.70
N PRO A 71 -7.46 -10.15 -0.91
CA PRO A 71 -8.40 -10.00 -2.00
C PRO A 71 -9.25 -8.75 -1.81
N PHE A 72 -9.66 -8.11 -2.89
CA PHE A 72 -10.64 -7.03 -2.81
C PHE A 72 -11.99 -7.56 -2.32
N PRO A 73 -12.74 -6.76 -1.56
CA PRO A 73 -14.01 -7.20 -1.01
C PRO A 73 -15.05 -7.42 -2.11
N ASP A 74 -15.99 -8.33 -1.85
CA ASP A 74 -17.11 -8.63 -2.76
C ASP A 74 -18.14 -7.49 -2.80
N THR A 75 -18.13 -6.61 -1.80
CA THR A 75 -19.02 -5.44 -1.70
C THR A 75 -18.28 -4.23 -1.18
N TYR A 76 -18.68 -3.03 -1.64
CA TYR A 76 -18.17 -1.77 -1.11
C TYR A 76 -19.04 -1.30 0.04
N GLU A 77 -18.41 -0.85 1.12
CA GLU A 77 -19.11 -0.10 2.16
C GLU A 77 -19.48 1.28 1.62
N ILE A 78 -20.76 1.46 1.28
CA ILE A 78 -21.30 2.80 1.03
C ILE A 78 -21.45 3.43 2.40
N THR A 79 -20.49 4.25 2.81
CA THR A 79 -20.62 5.03 4.05
C THR A 79 -21.91 5.84 3.95
N LYS A 80 -22.89 5.57 4.83
CA LYS A 80 -24.12 6.36 4.89
C LYS A 80 -23.75 7.83 5.05
N ARG A 81 -24.15 8.66 4.09
CA ARG A 81 -24.06 10.12 4.22
C ARG A 81 -25.01 10.52 5.33
N TYR A 82 -24.47 11.08 6.42
CA TYR A 82 -25.23 11.87 7.38
C TYR A 82 -25.46 13.27 6.81
#